data_AF-A0A2C5W4Z0-F1
#
_entry.id   AF-A0A2C5W4Z0-F1
#
_cell.length_a   1.000
_cell.length_b   1.000
_cell.length_c   1.000
_cell.angle_alpha   90.00
_cell.angle_beta   90.00
_cell.angle_gamma   90.00
#
_symmetry.space_group_name_H-M   'P 1'
#
loop_
_entity.id
_entity.type
_entity.pdbx_description
1 polymer ?
#
loop_
_entity_poly.entity_id
_entity_poly.type
_entity_poly.pdbx_seq_one_letter_code
_entity_poly.pdbx_strand_id
1 'polypeptide(L)'
;MAKKLEFWGVLGTLVYLAIITATVGFKFDKFLALDLNELGDFLAGAFGPIAFLWLVLGFLQQGRELRLSTHALQLQAEELKHSVEQQSIMADAAVRQIDAARQALELQVQEAERALIADFEVRPYLKTGGPKGILNKIKIVNNRNVAYKVTSEISGNLPFNQKGKHETMKAGSEAELDLHYAPVTEPQEGDLVIMYEDVNGVSRVDTFHVRLTDENWVLVEKRRNKSARVVMA
;
A
#
# COMPACT_ATOMS: atom_id res chain seq x y z
N MET A 1 33.90 33.46 -23.98
CA MET A 1 34.90 34.48 -23.57
C MET A 1 36.33 33.95 -23.47
N ALA A 2 36.57 32.65 -23.19
CA ALA A 2 37.91 32.04 -23.16
C ALA A 2 38.75 32.32 -24.40
N LYS A 3 38.16 32.06 -25.58
CA LYS A 3 38.79 32.33 -26.89
C LYS A 3 39.25 33.77 -27.09
N LYS A 4 38.66 34.76 -26.40
CA LYS A 4 39.11 36.15 -26.49
C LYS A 4 40.43 36.34 -25.75
N LEU A 5 40.59 35.74 -24.57
CA LEU A 5 41.81 35.88 -23.75
C LEU A 5 43.02 35.20 -24.41
N GLU A 6 42.81 34.00 -24.96
CA GLU A 6 43.82 33.28 -25.76
C GLU A 6 44.22 34.08 -27.00
N PHE A 7 43.24 34.65 -27.73
CA PHE A 7 43.51 35.48 -28.90
C PHE A 7 44.34 36.73 -28.56
N TRP A 8 43.99 37.45 -27.48
CA TRP A 8 44.77 38.60 -27.02
C TRP A 8 46.17 38.20 -26.53
N GLY A 9 46.31 37.01 -25.91
CA GLY A 9 47.61 36.44 -25.52
C GLY A 9 48.50 36.11 -26.72
N VAL A 10 47.95 35.48 -27.76
CA VAL A 10 48.66 35.21 -29.02
C VAL A 10 49.05 36.52 -29.71
N LEU A 11 48.12 37.46 -29.85
CA LEU A 11 48.38 38.75 -30.47
C LEU A 11 49.47 39.53 -29.73
N GLY A 12 49.41 39.57 -28.39
CA GLY A 12 50.43 40.19 -27.56
C GLY A 12 51.80 39.53 -27.71
N THR A 13 51.85 38.20 -27.76
CA THR A 13 53.09 37.44 -27.98
C THR A 13 53.69 37.73 -29.36
N LEU A 14 52.86 37.77 -30.41
CA LEU A 14 53.30 38.06 -31.78
C LEU A 14 53.87 39.48 -31.92
N VAL A 15 53.20 40.48 -31.34
CA VAL A 15 53.68 41.87 -31.33
C VAL A 15 55.00 41.97 -30.57
N TYR A 16 55.09 41.32 -29.40
CA TYR A 16 56.30 41.32 -28.59
C TYR A 16 57.49 40.66 -29.31
N LEU A 17 57.28 39.51 -29.94
CA LEU A 17 58.31 38.85 -30.76
C LEU A 17 58.73 39.70 -31.95
N ALA A 18 57.80 40.36 -32.64
CA ALA A 18 58.13 41.25 -33.77
C ALA A 18 59.04 42.42 -33.33
N ILE A 19 58.79 43.00 -32.15
CA ILE A 19 59.64 44.07 -31.58
C ILE A 19 61.05 43.53 -31.26
N ILE A 20 61.15 42.33 -30.67
CA ILE A 20 62.45 41.71 -30.39
C ILE A 20 63.21 41.44 -31.69
N THR A 21 62.58 40.81 -32.67
CA THR A 21 63.20 40.50 -33.97
C THR A 21 63.65 41.76 -34.69
N ALA A 22 62.85 42.84 -34.69
CA ALA A 22 63.25 44.11 -35.25
C ALA A 22 64.47 44.70 -34.53
N THR A 23 64.49 44.68 -33.19
CA THR A 23 65.60 45.20 -32.37
C THR A 23 66.90 44.45 -32.62
N VAL A 24 66.84 43.12 -32.75
CA VAL A 24 68.00 42.27 -33.09
C VAL A 24 68.46 42.55 -34.53
N GLY A 25 67.52 42.68 -35.47
CA GLY A 25 67.83 42.97 -36.88
C GLY A 25 68.57 44.30 -37.07
N PHE A 26 68.19 45.36 -36.33
CA PHE A 26 68.90 46.64 -36.36
C PHE A 26 70.30 46.61 -35.72
N LYS A 27 70.61 45.59 -34.89
CA LYS A 27 71.89 45.46 -34.18
C LYS A 27 72.56 44.10 -34.48
N PHE A 28 72.36 43.57 -35.67
CA PHE A 28 72.74 42.20 -36.02
C PHE A 28 74.25 41.94 -35.88
N ASP A 29 75.09 42.90 -36.29
CA ASP A 29 76.55 42.79 -36.17
C ASP A 29 77.02 42.70 -34.70
N LYS A 30 76.34 43.40 -33.79
CA LYS A 30 76.63 43.35 -32.36
C LYS A 30 76.09 42.09 -31.71
N PHE A 31 75.00 41.54 -32.23
CA PHE A 31 74.39 40.31 -31.75
C PHE A 31 75.26 39.08 -32.07
N LEU A 32 75.86 39.03 -33.26
CA LEU A 32 76.80 37.96 -33.65
C LEU A 32 78.13 37.99 -32.88
N ALA A 33 78.48 39.15 -32.30
CA ALA A 33 79.68 39.34 -31.50
C ALA A 33 79.47 39.08 -29.99
N LEU A 34 78.27 38.66 -29.56
CA LEU A 34 77.97 38.36 -28.15
C LEU A 34 78.65 37.06 -27.70
N ASP A 35 79.17 37.06 -26.47
CA ASP A 35 79.62 35.84 -25.82
C ASP A 35 78.43 34.93 -25.47
N LEU A 36 78.69 33.63 -25.33
CA LEU A 36 77.66 32.61 -25.12
C LEU A 36 76.81 32.88 -23.86
N ASN A 37 77.41 33.46 -22.81
CA ASN A 37 76.70 33.82 -21.58
C ASN A 37 75.72 34.99 -21.81
N GLU A 38 76.15 36.02 -22.55
CA GLU A 38 75.31 37.20 -22.86
C GLU A 38 74.16 36.84 -23.81
N LEU A 39 74.38 35.88 -24.72
CA LEU A 39 73.33 35.29 -25.54
C LEU A 39 72.28 34.58 -24.66
N GLY A 40 72.73 33.83 -23.65
CA GLY A 40 71.85 33.20 -22.66
C GLY A 40 70.99 34.20 -21.90
N ASP A 41 71.60 35.29 -21.41
CA ASP A 41 70.90 36.36 -20.69
C ASP A 41 69.86 37.07 -21.58
N PHE A 42 70.19 37.31 -22.85
CA PHE A 42 69.24 37.86 -23.82
C PHE A 42 68.05 36.94 -24.04
N LEU A 43 68.29 35.63 -24.25
CA LEU A 43 67.23 34.65 -24.45
C LEU A 43 66.34 34.50 -23.21
N ALA A 44 66.93 34.49 -22.01
CA ALA A 44 66.19 34.46 -20.76
C ALA A 44 65.32 35.71 -20.59
N GLY A 45 65.86 36.90 -20.92
CA GLY A 45 65.12 38.16 -20.89
C GLY A 45 64.02 38.27 -21.95
N ALA A 46 64.22 37.68 -23.13
CA ALA A 46 63.24 37.66 -24.21
C ALA A 46 62.11 36.64 -23.97
N PHE A 47 62.42 35.41 -23.55
CA PHE A 47 61.41 34.36 -23.37
C PHE A 47 60.74 34.39 -21.99
N GLY A 48 61.36 34.98 -20.97
CA GLY A 48 60.81 35.08 -19.61
C GLY A 48 59.42 35.73 -19.55
N PRO A 49 59.23 36.95 -20.11
CA PRO A 49 57.92 37.61 -20.11
C PRO A 49 56.84 36.83 -20.88
N ILE A 50 57.21 36.16 -21.98
CA ILE A 50 56.29 35.33 -22.77
C ILE A 50 55.82 34.14 -21.93
N ALA A 51 56.76 33.40 -21.32
CA ALA A 51 56.44 32.26 -20.48
C ALA A 51 55.54 32.66 -19.30
N PHE A 52 55.85 33.79 -18.65
CA PHE A 52 55.04 34.30 -17.54
C PHE A 52 53.62 34.68 -17.96
N LEU A 53 53.48 35.37 -19.11
CA LEU A 53 52.17 35.74 -19.65
C LEU A 53 51.28 34.50 -19.85
N TRP A 54 51.82 33.47 -20.50
CA TRP A 54 51.07 32.23 -20.76
C TRP A 54 50.74 31.45 -19.48
N LEU A 55 51.63 31.46 -18.49
CA LEU A 55 51.38 30.84 -17.18
C LEU A 55 50.18 31.51 -16.50
N VAL A 56 50.15 32.84 -16.43
CA VAL A 56 49.05 33.58 -15.80
C VAL A 56 47.73 33.37 -16.54
N LEU A 57 47.74 33.41 -17.88
CA LEU A 57 46.55 33.15 -18.69
C LEU A 57 46.00 31.74 -18.46
N GLY A 58 46.89 30.73 -18.41
CA GLY A 58 46.53 29.35 -18.10
C GLY A 58 45.88 29.21 -16.72
N PHE A 59 46.45 29.85 -15.68
CA PHE A 59 45.89 29.81 -14.33
C PHE A 59 44.49 30.46 -14.25
N LEU A 60 44.31 31.61 -14.91
CA LEU A 60 43.00 32.28 -14.97
C LEU A 60 41.96 31.45 -15.72
N GLN A 61 42.37 30.76 -16.78
CA GLN A 61 41.49 29.86 -17.53
C GLN A 61 41.07 28.65 -16.70
N GLN A 62 42.03 27.98 -16.06
CA GLN A 62 41.76 26.85 -15.17
C GLN A 62 40.81 27.24 -14.03
N GLY A 63 41.03 28.40 -13.40
CA GLY A 63 40.15 28.87 -12.32
C GLY A 63 38.71 29.13 -12.79
N ARG A 64 38.52 29.62 -14.02
CA ARG A 64 37.18 29.81 -14.59
C ARG A 64 36.51 28.48 -14.93
N GLU A 65 37.24 27.54 -15.50
CA GLU A 65 36.72 26.19 -15.80
C GLU A 65 36.30 25.46 -14.52
N LEU A 66 37.10 25.56 -13.46
CA LEU A 66 36.75 24.99 -12.16
C LEU A 66 35.46 25.61 -11.59
N ARG A 67 35.31 26.93 -11.64
CA ARG A 67 34.08 27.61 -11.19
C ARG A 67 32.84 27.17 -11.98
N LEU A 68 32.97 27.05 -13.31
CA LEU A 68 31.87 26.56 -14.15
C LEU A 68 31.51 25.11 -13.82
N SER A 69 32.52 24.26 -13.60
CA SER A 69 32.34 22.87 -13.18
C SER A 69 31.66 22.77 -11.81
N THR A 70 32.12 23.54 -10.83
CA THR A 70 31.49 23.60 -9.50
C THR A 70 30.04 24.06 -9.58
N HIS A 71 29.74 25.09 -10.39
CA HIS A 71 28.38 25.56 -10.58
C HIS A 71 27.49 24.50 -11.25
N ALA A 72 27.99 23.79 -12.26
CA ALA A 72 27.26 22.69 -12.89
C ALA A 72 26.97 21.53 -11.92
N LEU A 73 27.94 21.19 -11.05
CA LEU A 73 27.75 20.17 -10.01
C LEU A 73 26.73 20.62 -8.96
N GLN A 74 26.73 21.89 -8.58
CA GLN A 74 25.72 22.44 -7.65
C GLN A 74 24.30 22.34 -8.25
N LEU A 75 24.13 22.72 -9.52
CA LEU A 75 22.86 22.55 -10.21
C LEU A 75 22.45 21.08 -10.29
N GLN A 76 23.38 20.19 -10.62
CA GLN A 76 23.11 18.74 -10.65
C GLN A 76 22.69 18.19 -9.28
N ALA A 77 23.31 18.67 -8.20
CA ALA A 77 22.96 18.27 -6.84
C ALA A 77 21.55 18.75 -6.45
N GLU A 78 21.16 19.96 -6.85
CA GLU A 78 19.80 20.48 -6.59
C GLU A 78 18.74 19.70 -7.40
N GLU A 79 19.01 19.41 -8.67
CA GLU A 79 18.12 18.56 -9.50
C GLU A 79 17.96 17.16 -8.92
N LEU A 80 19.06 16.57 -8.40
CA LEU A 80 19.00 15.27 -7.74
C LEU A 80 18.15 15.33 -6.47
N LYS A 81 18.29 16.40 -5.67
CA LYS A 81 17.48 16.61 -4.47
C LYS A 81 15.99 16.72 -4.80
N HIS A 82 15.63 17.48 -5.83
CA HIS A 82 14.25 17.54 -6.32
C HIS A 82 13.75 16.18 -6.83
N SER A 83 14.60 15.41 -7.51
CA SER A 83 14.26 14.06 -7.98
C SER A 83 13.98 13.11 -6.81
N VAL A 84 14.79 13.16 -5.74
CA VAL A 84 14.57 12.36 -4.52
C VAL A 84 13.27 12.75 -3.83
N GLU A 85 12.96 14.05 -3.74
CA GLU A 85 11.70 14.53 -3.17
C GLU A 85 10.48 14.00 -3.96
N GLN A 86 10.53 14.08 -5.29
CA GLN A 86 9.48 13.53 -6.17
C GLN A 86 9.33 12.02 -6.01
N GLN A 87 10.44 11.29 -5.94
CA GLN A 87 10.43 9.84 -5.69
C GLN A 87 9.81 9.49 -4.34
N SER A 88 10.10 10.26 -3.30
CA SER A 88 9.48 10.06 -1.98
C SER A 88 7.97 10.30 -2.03
N ILE A 89 7.50 11.32 -2.75
CA ILE A 89 6.07 11.60 -2.92
C ILE A 89 5.40 10.46 -3.68
N MET A 90 6.03 9.96 -4.76
CA MET A 90 5.52 8.83 -5.52
C MET A 90 5.45 7.54 -4.68
N ALA A 91 6.47 7.29 -3.84
CA ALA A 91 6.48 6.15 -2.93
C ALA A 91 5.34 6.23 -1.91
N ASP A 92 5.09 7.41 -1.31
CA ASP A 92 3.97 7.61 -0.38
C ASP A 92 2.61 7.41 -1.07
N ALA A 93 2.44 7.94 -2.28
CA ALA A 93 1.23 7.73 -3.07
C ALA A 93 0.99 6.24 -3.39
N ALA A 94 2.05 5.50 -3.73
CA ALA A 94 1.97 4.07 -4.00
C ALA A 94 1.54 3.27 -2.75
N VAL A 95 2.08 3.60 -1.57
CA VAL A 95 1.67 2.98 -0.30
C VAL A 95 0.18 3.22 -0.05
N ARG A 96 -0.29 4.47 -0.18
CA ARG A 96 -1.72 4.80 -0.02
C ARG A 96 -2.61 4.04 -1.00
N GLN A 97 -2.16 3.86 -2.24
CA GLN A 97 -2.89 3.10 -3.25
C GLN A 97 -2.98 1.61 -2.89
N ILE A 98 -1.91 1.02 -2.36
CA ILE A 98 -1.91 -0.38 -1.89
C ILE A 98 -2.89 -0.55 -0.74
N ASP A 99 -2.90 0.37 0.22
CA ASP A 99 -3.82 0.31 1.36
C ASP A 99 -5.28 0.44 0.92
N ALA A 100 -5.58 1.38 0.02
CA ALA A 100 -6.92 1.53 -0.54
C ALA A 100 -7.36 0.28 -1.33
N ALA A 101 -6.46 -0.31 -2.12
CA ALA A 101 -6.74 -1.54 -2.86
C ALA A 101 -6.99 -2.72 -1.93
N ARG A 102 -6.22 -2.83 -0.84
CA ARG A 102 -6.44 -3.86 0.19
C ARG A 102 -7.80 -3.71 0.85
N GLN A 103 -8.17 -2.50 1.26
CA GLN A 103 -9.48 -2.23 1.86
C GLN A 103 -10.63 -2.57 0.90
N ALA A 104 -10.49 -2.20 -0.38
CA ALA A 104 -11.47 -2.54 -1.40
C ALA A 104 -11.61 -4.06 -1.59
N LEU A 105 -10.50 -4.79 -1.57
CA LEU A 105 -10.51 -6.25 -1.65
C LEU A 105 -11.17 -6.88 -0.41
N GLU A 106 -10.86 -6.38 0.79
CA GLU A 106 -11.48 -6.86 2.03
C GLU A 106 -13.01 -6.67 2.00
N LEU A 107 -13.49 -5.53 1.51
CA LEU A 107 -14.92 -5.28 1.32
C LEU A 107 -15.52 -6.24 0.28
N GLN A 108 -14.86 -6.45 -0.86
CA GLN A 108 -15.32 -7.40 -1.88
C GLN A 108 -15.40 -8.83 -1.34
N VAL A 109 -14.41 -9.27 -0.56
CA VAL A 109 -14.43 -10.60 0.09
C VAL A 109 -15.58 -10.70 1.08
N GLN A 110 -15.82 -9.66 1.88
CA GLN A 110 -16.96 -9.64 2.81
C GLN A 110 -18.32 -9.67 2.08
N GLU A 111 -18.46 -8.92 0.98
CA GLU A 111 -19.67 -8.92 0.17
C GLU A 111 -19.90 -10.28 -0.49
N ALA A 112 -18.84 -10.86 -1.07
CA ALA A 112 -18.87 -12.20 -1.63
C ALA A 112 -19.27 -13.23 -0.56
N GLU A 113 -18.73 -13.15 0.66
CA GLU A 113 -19.12 -14.06 1.74
C GLU A 113 -20.59 -13.87 2.14
N ARG A 114 -21.07 -12.63 2.26
CA ARG A 114 -22.48 -12.33 2.55
C ARG A 114 -23.45 -12.80 1.47
N ALA A 115 -22.99 -12.91 0.23
CA ALA A 115 -23.76 -13.45 -0.88
C ALA A 115 -23.87 -14.99 -0.85
N LEU A 116 -23.14 -15.66 0.03
CA LEU A 116 -23.14 -17.12 0.16
C LEU A 116 -23.86 -17.62 1.43
N ILE A 117 -23.74 -16.88 2.54
CA ILE A 117 -24.29 -17.26 3.85
C ILE A 117 -25.82 -17.11 3.86
N ALA A 118 -26.54 -18.11 4.38
CA ALA A 118 -27.97 -18.02 4.61
C ALA A 118 -28.30 -17.29 5.93
N ASP A 119 -29.41 -16.54 5.95
CA ASP A 119 -29.82 -15.79 7.15
C ASP A 119 -31.08 -16.38 7.75
N PHE A 120 -30.93 -17.16 8.81
CA PHE A 120 -32.07 -17.73 9.51
C PHE A 120 -32.62 -16.80 10.57
N GLU A 121 -33.94 -16.74 10.60
CA GLU A 121 -34.72 -16.09 11.63
C GLU A 121 -35.70 -17.10 12.21
N VAL A 122 -35.80 -17.14 13.54
CA VAL A 122 -36.66 -18.09 14.24
C VAL A 122 -37.67 -17.31 15.07
N ARG A 123 -38.96 -17.54 14.81
CA ARG A 123 -40.05 -16.85 15.51
C ARG A 123 -41.06 -17.85 16.06
N PRO A 124 -41.38 -17.80 17.36
CA PRO A 124 -42.56 -18.48 17.89
C PRO A 124 -43.83 -17.83 17.34
N TYR A 125 -44.82 -18.62 16.94
CA TYR A 125 -46.04 -18.07 16.33
C TYR A 125 -47.34 -18.66 16.88
N LEU A 126 -47.28 -19.81 17.55
CA LEU A 126 -48.45 -20.44 18.15
C LEU A 126 -48.09 -21.11 19.46
N LYS A 127 -48.95 -20.95 20.47
CA LYS A 127 -48.97 -21.76 21.69
C LYS A 127 -50.39 -22.24 21.92
N THR A 128 -50.53 -23.54 22.15
CA THR A 128 -51.80 -24.20 22.44
C THR A 128 -51.57 -25.33 23.43
N GLY A 129 -52.63 -25.81 24.09
CA GLY A 129 -52.55 -26.88 25.09
C GLY A 129 -52.99 -26.45 26.48
N GLY A 130 -52.73 -27.31 27.47
CA GLY A 130 -53.25 -27.16 28.82
C GLY A 130 -52.48 -28.01 29.85
N PRO A 131 -53.10 -28.37 30.99
CA PRO A 131 -52.40 -28.99 32.11
C PRO A 131 -51.72 -30.33 31.80
N LYS A 132 -52.19 -31.03 30.76
CA LYS A 132 -51.66 -32.34 30.34
C LYS A 132 -50.55 -32.26 29.28
N GLY A 133 -50.27 -31.07 28.74
CA GLY A 133 -49.28 -30.88 27.70
C GLY A 133 -49.48 -29.58 26.93
N ILE A 134 -48.37 -28.96 26.55
CA ILE A 134 -48.30 -27.70 25.81
C ILE A 134 -47.58 -27.94 24.49
N LEU A 135 -48.09 -27.30 23.43
CA LEU A 135 -47.50 -27.25 22.10
C LEU A 135 -47.11 -25.79 21.80
N ASN A 136 -45.83 -25.53 21.61
CA ASN A 136 -45.34 -24.31 20.99
C ASN A 136 -44.89 -24.62 19.55
N LYS A 137 -45.34 -23.83 18.58
CA LYS A 137 -44.84 -23.90 17.21
C LYS A 137 -43.89 -22.73 16.96
N ILE A 138 -42.70 -23.06 16.47
CA ILE A 138 -41.74 -22.08 15.98
C ILE A 138 -41.61 -22.21 14.48
N LYS A 139 -41.38 -21.08 13.83
CA LYS A 139 -41.12 -20.99 12.40
C LYS A 139 -39.68 -20.56 12.19
N ILE A 140 -38.97 -21.30 11.35
CA ILE A 140 -37.62 -21.01 10.88
C ILE A 140 -37.77 -20.45 9.47
N VAL A 141 -37.39 -19.19 9.28
CA VAL A 141 -37.45 -18.49 7.99
C VAL A 141 -36.02 -18.29 7.49
N ASN A 142 -35.76 -18.64 6.25
CA ASN A 142 -34.51 -18.26 5.60
C ASN A 142 -34.70 -16.95 4.83
N ASN A 143 -34.13 -15.86 5.32
CA ASN A 143 -34.26 -14.53 4.75
C ASN A 143 -33.29 -14.25 3.59
N ARG A 144 -32.23 -15.07 3.40
CA ARG A 144 -31.18 -14.77 2.40
C ARG A 144 -30.53 -16.04 1.87
N ASN A 145 -30.20 -16.04 0.57
CA ASN A 145 -29.45 -17.11 -0.12
C ASN A 145 -30.09 -18.51 0.00
N VAL A 146 -29.59 -19.48 -0.75
CA VAL A 146 -30.06 -20.87 -0.63
C VAL A 146 -29.19 -21.59 0.40
N ALA A 147 -29.83 -22.28 1.32
CA ALA A 147 -29.20 -23.19 2.27
C ALA A 147 -29.56 -24.64 1.92
N TYR A 148 -28.57 -25.51 1.81
CA TYR A 148 -28.73 -26.92 1.54
C TYR A 148 -28.57 -27.75 2.81
N LYS A 149 -29.17 -28.95 2.82
CA LYS A 149 -29.11 -29.91 3.93
C LYS A 149 -29.37 -29.27 5.31
N VAL A 150 -30.35 -28.39 5.38
CA VAL A 150 -30.68 -27.66 6.60
C VAL A 150 -31.25 -28.62 7.64
N THR A 151 -30.67 -28.61 8.83
CA THR A 151 -31.12 -29.36 10.01
C THR A 151 -31.15 -28.46 11.23
N SER A 152 -32.11 -28.68 12.12
CA SER A 152 -32.23 -27.95 13.39
C SER A 152 -32.21 -28.92 14.56
N GLU A 153 -31.49 -28.60 15.62
CA GLU A 153 -31.44 -29.37 16.85
C GLU A 153 -31.54 -28.45 18.07
N ILE A 154 -32.45 -28.78 18.99
CA ILE A 154 -32.59 -28.05 20.26
C ILE A 154 -31.90 -28.84 21.36
N SER A 155 -31.05 -28.16 22.14
CA SER A 155 -30.33 -28.76 23.26
C SER A 155 -30.32 -27.82 24.47
N GLY A 156 -29.98 -28.35 25.65
CA GLY A 156 -29.91 -27.60 26.90
C GLY A 156 -30.88 -28.10 27.96
N ASN A 157 -31.13 -27.26 28.97
CA ASN A 157 -32.05 -27.58 30.06
C ASN A 157 -33.49 -27.19 29.68
N LEU A 158 -34.00 -27.77 28.60
CA LEU A 158 -35.36 -27.58 28.10
C LEU A 158 -36.14 -28.90 28.21
N PRO A 159 -37.47 -28.86 28.38
CA PRO A 159 -38.27 -30.08 28.55
C PRO A 159 -38.56 -30.78 27.21
N PHE A 160 -37.85 -30.39 26.14
CA PHE A 160 -37.94 -30.91 24.79
C PHE A 160 -36.54 -30.92 24.13
N ASN A 161 -36.32 -31.91 23.27
CA ASN A 161 -35.10 -32.06 22.47
C ASN A 161 -35.52 -32.41 21.03
N GLN A 162 -36.11 -31.43 20.34
CA GLN A 162 -36.65 -31.64 19.01
C GLN A 162 -35.54 -31.49 17.96
N LYS A 163 -35.48 -32.46 17.03
CA LYS A 163 -34.69 -32.38 15.81
C LYS A 163 -35.59 -32.17 14.61
N GLY A 164 -35.14 -31.37 13.65
CA GLY A 164 -35.83 -31.07 12.39
C GLY A 164 -34.88 -31.26 11.22
N LYS A 165 -35.39 -31.85 10.14
CA LYS A 165 -34.69 -31.95 8.85
C LYS A 165 -35.51 -31.21 7.80
N HIS A 166 -34.94 -30.14 7.24
CA HIS A 166 -35.64 -29.17 6.40
C HIS A 166 -35.13 -29.17 4.94
N GLU A 167 -34.18 -30.06 4.62
CA GLU A 167 -33.58 -30.24 3.29
C GLU A 167 -33.02 -28.96 2.69
N THR A 168 -33.63 -28.41 1.63
CA THR A 168 -33.14 -27.19 0.96
C THR A 168 -34.09 -26.04 1.25
N MET A 169 -33.58 -24.99 1.87
CA MET A 169 -34.33 -23.77 2.17
C MET A 169 -33.84 -22.64 1.28
N LYS A 170 -34.68 -22.22 0.32
CA LYS A 170 -34.45 -21.02 -0.50
C LYS A 170 -34.71 -19.75 0.30
N ALA A 171 -34.23 -18.61 -0.18
CA ALA A 171 -34.60 -17.32 0.39
C ALA A 171 -36.14 -17.14 0.33
N GLY A 172 -36.73 -16.72 1.45
CA GLY A 172 -38.16 -16.61 1.68
C GLY A 172 -38.87 -17.92 2.05
N SER A 173 -38.17 -19.06 2.10
CA SER A 173 -38.78 -20.32 2.53
C SER A 173 -38.86 -20.44 4.04
N GLU A 174 -39.84 -21.20 4.51
CA GLU A 174 -40.17 -21.36 5.91
C GLU A 174 -40.25 -22.84 6.25
N ALA A 175 -39.80 -23.20 7.44
CA ALA A 175 -39.97 -24.53 8.03
C ALA A 175 -40.58 -24.40 9.42
N GLU A 176 -41.41 -25.36 9.81
CA GLU A 176 -42.07 -25.35 11.12
C GLU A 176 -41.47 -26.44 12.02
N LEU A 177 -41.37 -26.12 13.31
CA LEU A 177 -40.94 -27.06 14.33
C LEU A 177 -41.94 -27.03 15.49
N ASP A 178 -42.51 -28.20 15.76
CA ASP A 178 -43.51 -28.40 16.80
C ASP A 178 -42.81 -28.86 18.09
N LEU A 179 -42.99 -28.11 19.17
CA LEU A 179 -42.38 -28.36 20.47
C LEU A 179 -43.44 -28.83 21.46
N HIS A 180 -43.43 -30.13 21.77
CA HIS A 180 -44.34 -30.75 22.72
C HIS A 180 -43.65 -30.99 24.06
N TYR A 181 -44.25 -30.52 25.16
CA TYR A 181 -43.69 -30.70 26.50
C TYR A 181 -44.75 -30.58 27.60
N ALA A 182 -44.41 -31.05 28.80
CA ALA A 182 -45.23 -30.87 30.01
C ALA A 182 -45.04 -29.47 30.59
N PRO A 183 -46.08 -28.85 31.19
CA PRO A 183 -45.95 -27.51 31.77
C PRO A 183 -44.82 -27.41 32.79
N VAL A 184 -44.01 -26.35 32.68
CA VAL A 184 -42.94 -26.01 33.63
C VAL A 184 -43.37 -24.86 34.55
N THR A 185 -42.78 -24.82 35.74
CA THR A 185 -42.98 -23.77 36.76
C THR A 185 -41.79 -22.84 36.91
N GLU A 186 -40.61 -23.24 36.43
CA GLU A 186 -39.39 -22.44 36.47
C GLU A 186 -38.91 -22.15 35.05
N PRO A 187 -38.38 -20.94 34.77
CA PRO A 187 -37.80 -20.61 33.48
C PRO A 187 -36.63 -21.56 33.16
N GLN A 188 -36.60 -21.97 31.90
CA GLN A 188 -35.63 -22.94 31.39
C GLN A 188 -34.96 -22.39 30.13
N GLU A 189 -33.69 -22.73 29.93
CA GLU A 189 -32.87 -22.16 28.86
C GLU A 189 -32.10 -23.26 28.13
N GLY A 190 -31.92 -23.04 26.83
CA GLY A 190 -31.15 -23.89 25.95
C GLY A 190 -30.74 -23.15 24.69
N ASP A 191 -30.24 -23.90 23.72
CA ASP A 191 -29.81 -23.38 22.43
C ASP A 191 -30.45 -24.21 21.30
N LEU A 192 -30.94 -23.51 20.28
CA LEU A 192 -31.33 -24.05 19.00
C LEU A 192 -30.18 -23.86 18.02
N VAL A 193 -29.70 -24.96 17.46
CA VAL A 193 -28.60 -24.99 16.51
C VAL A 193 -29.13 -25.36 15.14
N ILE A 194 -28.91 -24.50 14.15
CA ILE A 194 -29.25 -24.75 12.75
C ILE A 194 -27.94 -25.02 11.99
N MET A 195 -27.80 -26.21 11.43
CA MET A 195 -26.69 -26.59 10.56
C MET A 195 -27.15 -26.62 9.11
N TYR A 196 -26.31 -26.14 8.19
CA TYR A 196 -26.60 -26.12 6.76
C TYR A 196 -25.32 -26.10 5.92
N GLU A 197 -25.43 -26.43 4.64
CA GLU A 197 -24.38 -26.22 3.63
C GLU A 197 -24.73 -24.98 2.79
N ASP A 198 -23.76 -24.09 2.58
CA ASP A 198 -23.93 -22.94 1.68
C ASP A 198 -23.87 -23.36 0.19
N VAL A 199 -24.04 -22.40 -0.72
CA VAL A 199 -24.01 -22.67 -2.18
C VAL A 199 -22.68 -23.21 -2.70
N ASN A 200 -21.60 -23.07 -1.93
CA ASN A 200 -20.29 -23.64 -2.23
C ASN A 200 -20.05 -24.97 -1.52
N GLY A 201 -21.07 -25.54 -0.86
CA GLY A 201 -20.98 -26.80 -0.13
C GLY A 201 -20.25 -26.70 1.21
N VAL A 202 -20.04 -25.49 1.75
CA VAL A 202 -19.38 -25.30 3.04
C VAL A 202 -20.40 -25.45 4.16
N SER A 203 -20.13 -26.34 5.11
CA SER A 203 -20.96 -26.51 6.31
C SER A 203 -20.84 -25.31 7.25
N ARG A 204 -22.00 -24.76 7.63
CA ARG A 204 -22.17 -23.61 8.52
C ARG A 204 -23.15 -23.93 9.63
N VAL A 205 -23.02 -23.18 10.72
CA VAL A 205 -23.89 -23.30 11.89
C VAL A 205 -24.39 -21.92 12.34
N ASP A 206 -25.67 -21.83 12.64
CA ASP A 206 -26.32 -20.65 13.23
C ASP A 206 -26.92 -21.04 14.59
N THR A 207 -26.67 -20.25 15.63
CA THR A 207 -27.07 -20.60 17.01
C THR A 207 -28.01 -19.55 17.58
N PHE A 208 -29.13 -20.01 18.10
CA PHE A 208 -30.17 -19.20 18.71
C PHE A 208 -30.30 -19.59 20.18
N HIS A 209 -30.37 -18.61 21.06
CA HIS A 209 -30.70 -18.83 22.45
C HIS A 209 -32.21 -19.03 22.57
N VAL A 210 -32.61 -20.10 23.26
CA VAL A 210 -34.01 -20.46 23.46
C VAL A 210 -34.32 -20.37 24.94
N ARG A 211 -35.33 -19.59 25.29
CA ARG A 211 -35.82 -19.44 26.65
C ARG A 211 -37.28 -19.83 26.74
N LEU A 212 -37.57 -20.77 27.62
CA LEU A 212 -38.93 -21.13 28.01
C LEU A 212 -39.29 -20.34 29.26
N THR A 213 -40.33 -19.51 29.17
CA THR A 213 -40.81 -18.73 30.31
C THR A 213 -41.62 -19.61 31.29
N ASP A 214 -41.81 -19.11 32.51
CA ASP A 214 -42.75 -19.63 33.49
C ASP A 214 -44.20 -19.65 32.97
N GLU A 215 -44.55 -18.73 32.07
CA GLU A 215 -45.80 -18.78 31.31
C GLU A 215 -45.83 -19.88 30.24
N ASN A 216 -44.81 -20.73 30.12
CA ASN A 216 -44.71 -21.77 29.10
C ASN A 216 -44.77 -21.24 27.65
N TRP A 217 -44.20 -20.06 27.41
CA TRP A 217 -44.01 -19.48 26.07
C TRP A 217 -42.53 -19.59 25.69
N VAL A 218 -42.27 -19.99 24.45
CA VAL A 218 -40.90 -20.10 23.92
C VAL A 218 -40.50 -18.78 23.30
N LEU A 219 -39.41 -18.18 23.79
CA LEU A 219 -38.74 -17.03 23.20
C LEU A 219 -37.45 -17.50 22.54
N VAL A 220 -37.15 -16.96 21.37
CA VAL A 220 -35.94 -17.31 20.61
C VAL A 220 -35.22 -16.03 20.19
N GLU A 221 -33.94 -15.94 20.52
CA GLU A 221 -33.08 -14.82 20.18
C GLU A 221 -31.83 -15.29 19.46
N LYS A 222 -31.47 -14.67 18.34
CA LYS A 222 -30.25 -15.01 17.61
C LYS A 222 -29.03 -14.59 18.43
N ARG A 223 -28.10 -15.50 18.72
CA ARG A 223 -26.84 -15.09 19.38
C ARG A 223 -26.06 -14.21 18.41
N ARG A 224 -25.46 -13.12 18.91
CA ARG A 224 -24.73 -12.12 18.10
C ARG A 224 -23.58 -12.67 17.24
N ASN A 225 -23.19 -13.94 17.38
CA ASN A 225 -22.22 -14.57 16.49
C ASN A 225 -22.90 -14.94 15.16
N LYS A 226 -22.47 -14.25 14.09
CA LYS A 226 -22.76 -14.60 12.70
C LYS A 226 -22.43 -16.07 12.44
N SER A 227 -23.20 -16.71 11.57
CA SER A 227 -23.09 -18.13 11.28
C SER A 227 -21.64 -18.57 11.04
N ALA A 228 -21.14 -19.47 11.90
CA ALA A 228 -19.75 -19.87 11.90
C ALA A 228 -19.52 -21.03 10.92
N ARG A 229 -18.34 -21.10 10.31
CA ARG A 229 -17.93 -22.30 9.56
C ARG A 229 -17.70 -23.44 10.54
N VAL A 230 -18.24 -24.62 10.24
CA VAL A 230 -17.92 -25.82 11.00
C VAL A 230 -16.60 -26.37 10.45
N VAL A 231 -15.51 -26.15 11.18
CA VAL A 231 -14.24 -26.82 10.88
C VAL A 231 -14.37 -28.24 11.42
N MET A 232 -14.72 -29.19 10.56
CA MET A 232 -14.58 -30.61 10.93
C MET A 232 -13.09 -30.91 11.07
N ALA A 233 -12.69 -31.35 12.25
CA ALA A 233 -11.39 -31.96 12.50
C ALA A 233 -11.32 -33.35 11.85
#